data_AF-A0A367GRF5-F1
#
_entry.id   AF-A0A367GRF5-F1
#
_cell.length_a   1.000
_cell.length_b   1.000
_cell.length_c   1.000
_cell.angle_alpha   90.00
_cell.angle_beta   90.00
_cell.angle_gamma   90.00
#
_symmetry.space_group_name_H-M   'P 1'
#
loop_
_entity.id
_entity.type
_entity.pdbx_description
1 polymer ?
#
loop_
_entity_poly.entity_id
_entity_poly.type
_entity_poly.pdbx_seq_one_letter_code
_entity_poly.pdbx_strand_id
1 'polypeptide(L)'
;MEVTEVTYATEFTEVFTTKAGAIYQCDNESCWYIDFAGKLARFDYRCLLKLNKAINVIDIEKRLLDSSSPDMEIIFICACDDTYVLTLTQIIAFKELLQGTFVMLELNNIICTRLYRTAV
;
A
#
# COMPACT_ATOMS: atom_id res chain seq x y z
N MET A 1 20.69 15.72 31.86
CA MET A 1 19.34 15.63 31.30
C MET A 1 19.32 14.42 30.40
N GLU A 2 18.92 13.27 30.94
CA GLU A 2 18.69 12.07 30.14
C GLU A 2 17.38 12.29 29.39
N VAL A 3 17.46 12.38 28.07
CA VAL A 3 16.29 12.33 27.20
C VAL A 3 15.91 10.86 27.14
N THR A 4 14.95 10.45 27.96
CA THR A 4 14.31 9.14 27.85
C THR A 4 13.52 9.14 26.55
N GLU A 5 14.07 8.54 25.50
CA GLU A 5 13.31 8.18 24.29
C GLU A 5 12.23 7.19 24.73
N VAL A 6 11.00 7.67 24.83
CA VAL A 6 9.83 6.81 24.97
C VAL A 6 9.65 6.15 23.61
N THR A 7 10.26 4.98 23.41
CA THR A 7 10.00 4.12 22.26
C THR A 7 8.59 3.58 22.41
N TYR A 8 7.61 4.26 21.82
CA TYR A 8 6.33 3.63 21.51
C TYR A 8 6.62 2.51 20.51
N ALA A 9 6.58 1.27 20.97
CA ALA A 9 6.61 0.12 20.09
C ALA A 9 5.30 0.14 19.29
N THR A 10 5.30 0.84 18.16
CA THR A 10 4.19 0.80 17.22
C THR A 10 4.12 -0.62 16.69
N GLU A 11 3.12 -1.39 17.14
CA GLU A 11 2.91 -2.75 16.63
C GLU A 11 2.43 -2.64 15.18
N PHE A 12 3.33 -2.98 14.26
CA PHE A 12 3.03 -3.14 12.85
C PHE A 12 2.60 -4.58 12.59
N THR A 13 1.36 -4.75 12.14
CA THR A 13 0.87 -6.03 11.64
C THR A 13 1.13 -6.09 10.15
N GLU A 14 1.95 -7.03 9.71
CA GLU A 14 2.15 -7.28 8.29
C GLU A 14 0.84 -7.74 7.64
N VAL A 15 0.40 -7.05 6.59
CA VAL A 15 -0.81 -7.40 5.84
C VAL A 15 -0.45 -8.25 4.62
N PHE A 16 0.54 -7.80 3.85
CA PHE A 16 1.01 -8.50 2.67
C PHE A 16 2.42 -8.04 2.27
N THR A 17 3.26 -8.99 1.89
CA THR A 17 4.65 -8.76 1.50
C THR A 17 4.97 -9.46 0.19
N THR A 18 5.73 -8.78 -0.65
CA THR A 18 6.33 -9.34 -1.86
C THR A 18 7.84 -9.11 -1.84
N LYS A 19 8.55 -9.59 -2.87
CA LYS A 19 9.99 -9.30 -3.03
C LYS A 19 10.29 -7.81 -3.22
N ALA A 20 9.31 -7.02 -3.67
CA ALA A 20 9.49 -5.62 -4.02
C ALA A 20 9.11 -4.63 -2.91
N GLY A 21 8.40 -5.09 -1.87
CA GLY A 21 7.93 -4.25 -0.77
C GLY A 21 6.89 -4.95 0.11
N ALA A 22 6.43 -4.24 1.12
CA ALA A 22 5.50 -4.73 2.12
C ALA A 22 4.47 -3.66 2.52
N ILE A 23 3.29 -4.09 2.92
CA ILE A 23 2.27 -3.23 3.51
C ILE A 23 1.95 -3.72 4.91
N TYR A 24 1.99 -2.77 5.85
CA TYR A 24 1.74 -2.97 7.27
C TYR A 24 0.50 -2.18 7.69
N GLN A 25 -0.21 -2.72 8.66
CA GLN A 25 -1.32 -2.08 9.35
C GLN A 25 -0.86 -1.68 10.76
N CYS A 26 -1.16 -0.45 11.15
CA CYS A 26 -0.98 0.02 12.51
C CYS A 26 -2.37 0.35 13.09
N ASP A 27 -2.88 -0.50 13.96
CA ASP A 27 -4.20 -0.30 14.58
C ASP A 27 -4.22 0.91 15.52
N ASN A 28 -3.13 1.16 16.23
CA ASN A 28 -3.00 2.29 17.15
C ASN A 28 -3.18 3.65 16.45
N GLU A 29 -2.65 3.79 15.24
CA GLU A 29 -2.77 5.01 14.42
C GLU A 29 -3.91 4.94 13.40
N SER A 30 -4.63 3.81 13.31
CA SER A 30 -5.67 3.56 12.30
C SER A 30 -5.19 3.87 10.87
N CYS A 31 -3.95 3.49 10.55
CA CYS A 31 -3.30 3.80 9.29
C CYS A 31 -2.50 2.61 8.74
N TRP A 32 -2.08 2.74 7.49
CA TRP A 32 -1.30 1.76 6.76
C TRP A 32 0.05 2.36 6.41
N TYR A 33 1.09 1.53 6.53
CA TYR A 33 2.43 1.87 6.11
C TYR A 33 2.80 1.04 4.89
N ILE A 34 3.27 1.70 3.85
CA ILE A 34 3.73 1.05 2.64
C ILE A 34 5.23 1.23 2.59
N ASP A 35 5.97 0.13 2.67
CA ASP A 35 7.40 0.08 2.37
C ASP A 35 7.56 -0.34 0.91
N PHE A 36 7.90 0.62 0.05
CA PHE A 36 8.09 0.37 -1.37
C PHE A 36 9.09 1.35 -1.98
N ALA A 37 9.92 0.86 -2.91
CA ALA A 37 10.92 1.65 -3.62
C ALA A 37 11.86 2.48 -2.71
N GLY A 38 12.19 1.95 -1.53
CA GLY A 38 13.08 2.61 -0.56
C GLY A 38 12.43 3.72 0.24
N LYS A 39 11.09 3.78 0.25
CA LYS A 39 10.31 4.76 0.99
C LYS A 39 9.26 4.05 1.86
N LEU A 40 9.19 4.46 3.13
CA LEU A 40 8.11 4.10 4.04
C LEU A 40 7.12 5.25 4.12
N ALA A 41 5.93 5.07 3.56
CA ALA A 41 4.91 6.11 3.44
C ALA A 41 3.65 5.74 4.22
N ARG A 42 3.01 6.74 4.85
CA ARG A 42 1.83 6.55 5.71
C ARG A 42 0.55 6.94 4.97
N PHE A 43 -0.43 6.05 5.00
CA PHE A 43 -1.74 6.24 4.36
C PHE A 43 -2.87 6.00 5.35
N ASP A 44 -3.89 6.85 5.34
CA ASP A 44 -5.19 6.46 5.87
C ASP A 44 -5.90 5.54 4.86
N TYR A 45 -7.00 4.91 5.30
CA TYR A 45 -7.72 3.94 4.45
C TYR A 45 -8.20 4.55 3.13
N ARG A 46 -8.64 5.82 3.19
CA ARG A 46 -9.20 6.54 2.04
C ARG A 46 -8.11 6.85 1.02
N CYS A 47 -6.93 7.27 1.45
CA CYS A 47 -5.78 7.50 0.58
C CYS A 47 -5.26 6.19 0.01
N LEU A 48 -5.23 5.10 0.80
CA LEU A 48 -4.88 3.77 0.31
C LEU A 48 -5.84 3.31 -0.82
N LEU A 49 -7.14 3.53 -0.67
CA LEU A 49 -8.12 3.24 -1.72
C LEU A 49 -7.92 4.10 -2.98
N LYS A 50 -7.61 5.39 -2.81
CA LYS A 50 -7.30 6.28 -3.94
C LYS A 50 -6.03 5.85 -4.65
N LEU A 51 -5.00 5.45 -3.90
CA LEU A 51 -3.74 4.91 -4.43
C LEU A 51 -4.03 3.71 -5.32
N ASN A 52 -4.77 2.74 -4.78
CA ASN A 52 -5.13 1.53 -5.51
C ASN A 52 -5.87 1.84 -6.81
N LYS A 53 -6.81 2.80 -6.78
CA LYS A 53 -7.51 3.22 -8.00
C LYS A 53 -6.57 3.89 -9.00
N ALA A 54 -5.72 4.81 -8.56
CA ALA A 54 -4.78 5.52 -9.43
C ALA A 54 -3.82 4.54 -10.13
N ILE A 55 -3.27 3.59 -9.36
CA ILE A 55 -2.38 2.56 -9.88
C ILE A 55 -3.12 1.60 -10.84
N ASN A 56 -4.36 1.20 -10.53
CA ASN A 56 -5.11 0.28 -11.38
C ASN A 56 -5.53 0.89 -12.73
N VAL A 57 -5.74 2.21 -12.80
CA VAL A 57 -6.09 2.91 -14.05
C VAL A 57 -4.95 2.90 -15.08
N ILE A 58 -3.70 2.74 -14.63
CA ILE A 58 -2.55 2.69 -15.53
C ILE A 58 -2.63 1.42 -16.39
N ASP A 59 -2.75 1.62 -17.69
CA ASP A 59 -2.75 0.58 -18.73
C ASP A 59 -1.30 0.25 -19.13
N ILE A 60 -0.79 -0.86 -18.60
CA ILE A 60 0.59 -1.31 -18.80
C ILE A 60 0.82 -1.74 -20.25
N GLU A 61 -0.15 -2.42 -20.87
CA GLU A 61 -0.01 -2.95 -22.23
C GLU A 61 0.14 -1.82 -23.24
N LYS A 62 -0.73 -0.81 -23.11
CA LYS A 62 -0.68 0.38 -23.96
C LYS A 62 0.65 1.13 -23.80
N ARG A 63 1.19 1.23 -22.58
CA ARG A 63 2.48 1.89 -22.34
C ARG A 63 3.65 1.11 -22.91
N LEU A 64 3.65 -0.22 -22.82
CA LEU A 64 4.70 -1.05 -23.41
C LEU A 64 4.75 -0.93 -24.95
N LEU A 65 3.60 -0.72 -25.59
CA LEU A 65 3.50 -0.60 -27.04
C LEU A 65 3.79 0.82 -27.55
N ASP A 66 3.70 1.84 -26.70
CA ASP A 66 3.93 3.23 -27.07
C ASP A 66 5.37 3.68 -26.77
N SER A 67 6.21 3.69 -27.81
CA SER A 67 7.60 4.16 -27.76
C SER A 67 7.76 5.66 -27.44
N SER A 68 6.66 6.45 -27.48
CA SER A 68 6.68 7.86 -27.09
C SER A 68 6.30 8.07 -25.62
N SER A 69 5.88 7.02 -24.92
CA SER A 69 5.49 7.12 -23.52
C SER A 69 6.72 7.31 -22.61
N PRO A 70 6.62 8.10 -21.53
CA PRO A 70 7.75 8.33 -20.65
C PRO A 70 8.10 7.08 -19.84
N ASP A 71 9.40 6.89 -19.54
CA ASP A 71 9.89 5.73 -18.77
C ASP A 71 9.51 5.76 -17.29
N MET A 72 9.17 6.95 -16.78
CA MET A 72 8.79 7.19 -15.38
C MET A 72 7.39 7.80 -15.29
N GLU A 73 6.70 7.46 -14.20
CA GLU A 73 5.42 8.04 -13.83
C GLU A 73 5.47 8.64 -12.44
N ILE A 74 4.83 9.80 -12.30
CA ILE A 74 4.65 10.45 -11.01
C ILE A 74 3.22 10.16 -10.55
N ILE A 75 3.10 9.43 -9.44
CA ILE A 75 1.82 9.12 -8.81
C ILE A 75 1.69 10.02 -7.58
N PHE A 76 0.68 10.89 -7.63
CA PHE A 76 0.32 11.79 -6.55
C PHE A 76 -1.09 11.50 -6.07
N ILE A 77 -1.29 11.47 -4.76
CA ILE A 77 -2.61 11.31 -4.15
C ILE A 77 -2.96 12.57 -3.39
N CYS A 78 -4.10 13.16 -3.74
CA CYS A 78 -4.65 14.28 -3.00
C CYS A 78 -4.92 13.88 -1.54
N ALA A 79 -4.36 14.66 -0.62
CA ALA A 79 -4.33 14.48 0.84
C ALA A 79 -3.24 13.52 1.38
N CYS A 80 -2.21 13.22 0.59
CA CYS A 80 -1.00 12.57 1.07
C CYS A 80 0.23 13.42 0.72
N ASP A 81 1.15 13.61 1.67
CA ASP A 81 2.41 14.33 1.44
C ASP A 81 3.41 13.48 0.64
N ASP A 82 3.13 12.18 0.50
CA ASP A 82 3.99 11.25 -0.21
C ASP A 82 3.66 11.15 -1.70
N THR A 83 4.66 11.51 -2.52
CA THR A 83 4.65 11.29 -3.97
C THR A 83 5.54 10.10 -4.31
N TYR A 84 5.11 9.29 -5.28
CA TYR A 84 5.93 8.24 -5.85
C TYR A 84 6.37 8.61 -7.27
N VAL A 85 7.65 8.38 -7.56
CA VAL A 85 8.18 8.44 -8.93
C VAL A 85 8.62 7.03 -9.27
N LEU A 86 7.84 6.35 -10.13
CA LEU A 86 7.99 4.93 -10.39
C LEU A 86 8.29 4.67 -11.86
N THR A 87 9.16 3.69 -12.11
CA THR A 87 9.31 3.09 -13.44
C THR A 87 8.16 2.12 -13.73
N LEU A 88 7.95 1.77 -15.00
CA LEU A 88 6.89 0.84 -15.38
C LEU A 88 7.00 -0.52 -14.66
N THR A 89 8.21 -1.05 -14.47
CA THR A 89 8.44 -2.29 -13.72
C THR A 89 8.04 -2.15 -12.25
N GLN A 90 8.33 -0.99 -11.64
CA GLN A 90 7.90 -0.69 -10.28
C GLN A 90 6.37 -0.57 -10.19
N ILE A 91 5.71 -0.01 -11.20
CA ILE A 91 4.24 0.06 -11.23
C ILE A 91 3.62 -1.34 -11.29
N ILE A 92 4.20 -2.26 -12.06
CA ILE A 92 3.74 -3.67 -12.10
C ILE A 92 3.90 -4.32 -10.72
N ALA A 93 5.07 -4.19 -10.10
CA ALA A 93 5.32 -4.72 -8.75
C ALA A 93 4.40 -4.07 -7.71
N PHE A 94 4.09 -2.78 -7.87
CA PHE A 94 3.21 -2.06 -6.95
C PHE A 94 1.74 -2.46 -7.12
N LYS A 95 1.30 -2.73 -8.36
CA LYS A 95 -0.02 -3.33 -8.63
C LYS A 95 -0.15 -4.68 -7.92
N GLU A 96 0.84 -5.55 -8.03
CA GLU A 96 0.85 -6.85 -7.35
C GLU A 96 0.74 -6.69 -5.83
N LEU A 97 1.56 -5.82 -5.25
CA LEU A 97 1.56 -5.55 -3.80
C LEU A 97 0.19 -5.04 -3.31
N LEU A 98 -0.39 -4.06 -4.01
CA LEU A 98 -1.70 -3.52 -3.66
C LEU A 98 -2.80 -4.55 -3.83
N GLN A 99 -2.81 -5.30 -4.94
CA GLN A 99 -3.81 -6.36 -5.16
C GLN A 99 -3.77 -7.42 -4.06
N GLY A 100 -2.58 -7.94 -3.74
CA GLY A 100 -2.46 -8.92 -2.65
C GLY A 100 -2.90 -8.37 -1.30
N THR A 101 -2.58 -7.10 -1.01
CA THR A 101 -3.03 -6.41 0.21
C THR A 101 -4.55 -6.35 0.29
N PHE A 102 -5.24 -5.91 -0.77
CA PHE A 102 -6.70 -5.83 -0.77
C PHE A 102 -7.36 -7.21 -0.68
N VAL A 103 -6.77 -8.24 -1.30
CA VAL A 103 -7.22 -9.62 -1.15
C VAL A 103 -7.10 -10.09 0.30
N MET A 104 -5.98 -9.80 0.98
CA MET A 104 -5.80 -10.17 2.40
C MET A 104 -6.79 -9.46 3.32
N LEU A 105 -7.07 -8.17 3.07
CA LEU A 105 -8.07 -7.42 3.81
C LEU A 105 -9.48 -7.98 3.60
N GLU A 106 -9.84 -8.34 2.36
CA GLU A 106 -11.12 -8.95 2.05
C GLU A 106 -11.26 -10.34 2.68
N LEU A 107 -10.20 -11.15 2.63
CA LEU A 107 -10.16 -12.47 3.27
C LEU A 107 -10.38 -12.37 4.78
N ASN A 108 -9.68 -11.44 5.43
CA ASN A 108 -9.86 -11.19 6.87
C ASN A 108 -11.31 -10.78 7.18
N ASN A 109 -11.91 -9.92 6.36
CA ASN A 109 -13.31 -9.53 6.51
C ASN A 109 -14.28 -10.72 6.37
N ILE A 110 -14.06 -11.59 5.38
CA ILE A 110 -14.86 -12.81 5.18
C ILE A 110 -14.75 -13.73 6.40
N ILE A 111 -13.54 -13.98 6.90
CA ILE A 111 -13.28 -14.82 8.07
C ILE A 111 -14.00 -14.26 9.31
N CYS A 112 -13.83 -12.98 9.60
CA CYS A 112 -14.51 -12.29 10.70
C CYS A 112 -16.04 -12.37 10.57
N THR A 113 -16.57 -12.12 9.38
CA THR A 113 -18.01 -12.10 9.13
C THR A 113 -18.64 -13.50 9.18
N ARG A 114 -17.92 -14.55 8.76
CA ARG A 114 -18.49 -15.90 8.59
C ARG A 114 -18.17 -16.84 9.73
N LEU A 115 -16.99 -16.74 10.33
CA LEU A 115 -16.57 -17.66 11.39
C LEU A 115 -16.81 -17.08 12.77
N TYR A 116 -16.41 -15.83 13.00
CA TYR A 116 -16.51 -15.23 14.33
C TYR A 116 -17.91 -14.71 14.65
N ARG A 117 -18.62 -14.14 13.67
CA ARG A 117 -19.98 -13.64 13.87
C ARG A 117 -21.03 -14.76 14.03
N THR A 118 -20.78 -15.96 13.50
CA THR A 118 -21.71 -17.10 13.61
C THR A 118 -21.49 -17.93 14.88
N ALA A 119 -20.36 -17.75 15.55
CA ALA A 119 -20.01 -18.44 16.80
C ALA A 119 -20.58 -17.75 18.07
N VAL A 120 -21.29 -16.62 17.92
CA VAL A 120 -21.97 -15.86 18.99
C VAL A 120 -23.47 -15.90 18.75
#